data_AF-X0ZYJ1-F1
#
_entry.id   AF-X0ZYJ1-F1
#
_cell.length_a   1.000
_cell.length_b   1.000
_cell.length_c   1.000
_cell.angle_alpha   90.00
_cell.angle_beta   90.00
_cell.angle_gamma   90.00
#
_symmetry.space_group_name_H-M   'P 1'
#
loop_
_entity.id
_entity.type
_entity.pdbx_description
1 polymer ?
#
loop_
_entity_poly.entity_id
_entity_poly.type
_entity_poly.pdbx_seq_one_letter_code
_entity_poly.pdbx_strand_id
1 'polypeptide(L)'
;ALYVGKYDGMKVRELAKSPNSQGNIILEGYKEASKANNIWGILPGQSEEMIMVSSHHDSAFKGASEDGTGVAMVLAQLRAWSKIPIEKRPKSLLFLLTAGHLYGGIGAETFALVQVSLIHHMAPNDYLYL
;
A
#
# COMPACT_ATOMS: atom_id res chain seq x y z
N ALA A 1 12.19 -16.58 -2.35
CA ALA A 1 13.40 -16.68 -1.50
C ALA A 1 13.01 -17.25 -0.15
N LEU A 2 13.90 -17.95 0.55
CA LEU A 2 13.69 -18.41 1.92
C LEU A 2 14.37 -17.42 2.89
N TYR A 3 13.61 -16.92 3.85
CA TYR A 3 14.15 -16.09 4.94
C TYR A 3 14.31 -16.97 6.19
N VAL A 4 15.45 -16.83 6.87
CA VAL A 4 15.77 -17.59 8.08
C VAL A 4 15.93 -16.61 9.23
N GLY A 5 15.30 -16.90 10.38
CA GLY A 5 15.40 -16.08 11.57
C GLY A 5 16.85 -15.96 12.05
N LYS A 6 17.17 -14.85 12.76
CA LYS A 6 18.54 -14.56 13.22
C LYS A 6 19.18 -15.73 13.96
N TYR A 7 18.48 -16.30 14.94
CA TYR A 7 19.01 -17.36 15.80
C TYR A 7 19.14 -18.71 15.07
N ASP A 8 18.17 -19.04 14.24
CA ASP A 8 18.25 -20.23 13.38
C ASP A 8 19.40 -20.10 12.37
N GLY A 9 19.57 -18.92 11.78
CA GLY A 9 20.67 -18.61 10.88
C GLY A 9 22.03 -18.75 11.56
N MET A 10 22.17 -18.32 12.83
CA MET A 10 23.38 -18.56 13.61
C MET A 10 23.64 -20.06 13.80
N LYS A 11 22.61 -20.85 14.10
CA LYS A 11 22.72 -22.30 14.28
C LYS A 11 23.11 -23.01 12.99
N VAL A 12 22.47 -22.68 11.86
CA VAL A 12 22.83 -23.23 10.55
C VAL A 12 24.27 -22.91 10.18
N ARG A 13 24.72 -21.67 10.42
CA ARG A 13 26.11 -21.26 10.18
C ARG A 13 27.12 -22.03 11.02
N GLU A 14 26.79 -22.37 12.27
CA GLU A 14 27.66 -23.17 13.12
C GLU A 14 27.73 -24.63 12.65
N LEU A 15 26.59 -25.23 12.33
CA LEU A 15 26.54 -26.60 11.80
C LEU A 15 27.34 -26.73 10.49
N ALA A 16 27.28 -25.71 9.64
CA ALA A 16 28.02 -25.67 8.38
C ALA A 16 29.56 -25.63 8.53
N LYS A 17 30.09 -25.34 9.73
CA LYS A 17 31.55 -25.40 9.98
C LYS A 17 32.06 -26.82 10.17
N SER A 18 31.18 -27.78 10.42
CA SER A 18 31.59 -29.17 10.65
C SER A 18 32.11 -29.80 9.35
N PRO A 19 33.23 -30.56 9.39
CA PRO A 19 33.72 -31.28 8.23
C PRO A 19 32.64 -32.20 7.65
N ASN A 20 32.51 -32.22 6.32
CA ASN A 20 31.52 -33.03 5.60
C ASN A 20 30.05 -32.74 5.97
N SER A 21 29.73 -31.56 6.50
CA SER A 21 28.34 -31.18 6.76
C SER A 21 27.54 -31.05 5.46
N GLN A 22 26.31 -31.56 5.49
CA GLN A 22 25.34 -31.48 4.39
C GLN A 22 23.97 -31.12 4.95
N GLY A 23 23.15 -30.44 4.16
CA GLY A 23 21.79 -30.08 4.52
C GLY A 23 20.92 -29.95 3.27
N ASN A 24 19.64 -30.28 3.41
CA ASN A 24 18.65 -30.12 2.36
C ASN A 24 17.79 -28.89 2.66
N ILE A 25 17.62 -28.02 1.66
CA ILE A 25 16.67 -26.91 1.72
C ILE A 25 15.49 -27.29 0.83
N ILE A 26 14.32 -27.42 1.42
CA ILE A 26 13.06 -27.67 0.71
C ILE A 26 12.22 -26.40 0.87
N LEU A 27 11.90 -25.75 -0.25
CA LEU A 27 11.03 -24.59 -0.29
C LEU A 27 9.82 -24.92 -1.16
N GLU A 28 8.69 -25.16 -0.52
CA GLU A 28 7.42 -25.40 -1.18
C GLU A 28 6.57 -24.13 -1.13
N GLY A 29 5.92 -23.82 -2.25
CA GLY A 29 5.03 -22.67 -2.37
C GLY A 29 4.15 -22.81 -3.59
N TYR A 30 3.00 -22.15 -3.57
CA TYR A 30 2.06 -22.10 -4.69
C TYR A 30 1.70 -20.65 -4.99
N LYS A 31 1.15 -20.43 -6.19
CA LYS A 31 0.62 -19.14 -6.62
C LYS A 31 -0.79 -19.37 -7.12
N GLU A 32 -1.67 -18.46 -6.77
CA GLU A 32 -3.05 -18.44 -7.24
C GLU A 32 -3.44 -17.02 -7.68
N ALA A 33 -4.42 -16.95 -8.58
CA ALA A 33 -5.00 -15.68 -8.96
C ALA A 33 -5.90 -15.19 -7.82
N SER A 34 -5.65 -13.98 -7.35
CA SER A 34 -6.41 -13.36 -6.25
C SER A 34 -6.84 -11.96 -6.63
N LYS A 35 -7.96 -11.51 -6.05
CA LYS A 35 -8.45 -10.15 -6.22
C LYS A 35 -8.10 -9.31 -5.00
N ALA A 36 -7.49 -8.15 -5.23
CA ALA A 36 -7.32 -7.11 -4.25
C ALA A 36 -7.87 -5.79 -4.80
N ASN A 37 -8.25 -4.86 -3.93
CA ASN A 37 -8.85 -3.60 -4.33
C ASN A 37 -8.05 -2.42 -3.76
N ASN A 38 -7.79 -1.44 -4.62
CA ASN A 38 -7.43 -0.10 -4.16
C ASN A 38 -8.69 0.59 -3.62
N ILE A 39 -8.51 1.44 -2.62
CA ILE A 39 -9.57 2.26 -2.03
C ILE A 39 -9.14 3.71 -2.22
N TRP A 40 -10.00 4.55 -2.79
CA TRP A 40 -9.67 5.94 -3.00
C TRP A 40 -10.90 6.84 -2.96
N GLY A 41 -10.68 8.13 -2.74
CA GLY A 41 -11.71 9.15 -2.75
C GLY A 41 -11.12 10.55 -2.91
N ILE A 42 -11.91 11.46 -3.45
CA ILE A 42 -11.51 12.84 -3.71
C ILE A 42 -12.28 13.77 -2.78
N LEU A 43 -11.54 14.67 -2.14
CA LEU A 43 -12.06 15.72 -1.30
C LEU A 43 -11.90 17.06 -2.06
N PRO A 44 -12.97 17.64 -2.64
CA PRO A 44 -12.86 18.75 -3.59
C PRO A 44 -12.30 20.04 -2.97
N GLY A 45 -11.46 20.78 -3.70
CA GLY A 45 -10.96 22.09 -3.33
C GLY A 45 -11.26 23.15 -4.39
N GLN A 46 -10.57 24.28 -4.32
CA GLN A 46 -10.67 25.39 -5.28
C GLN A 46 -9.90 25.16 -6.59
N SER A 47 -9.34 23.97 -6.81
CA SER A 47 -8.45 23.68 -7.93
C SER A 47 -8.65 22.27 -8.46
N GLU A 48 -8.57 22.15 -9.79
CA GLU A 48 -8.49 20.88 -10.52
C GLU A 48 -7.16 20.16 -10.29
N GLU A 49 -6.12 20.88 -9.86
CA GLU A 49 -4.87 20.25 -9.44
C GLU A 49 -5.06 19.58 -8.07
N MET A 50 -4.67 18.30 -8.01
CA MET A 50 -4.83 17.48 -6.81
C MET A 50 -3.51 17.22 -6.11
N ILE A 51 -3.56 17.17 -4.78
CA ILE A 51 -2.50 16.58 -3.97
C ILE A 51 -2.94 15.18 -3.56
N MET A 52 -2.14 14.17 -3.87
CA MET A 52 -2.40 12.80 -3.46
C MET A 52 -1.76 12.51 -2.10
N VAL A 53 -2.56 12.00 -1.17
CA VAL A 53 -2.14 11.49 0.14
C VAL A 53 -2.38 9.99 0.12
N SER A 54 -1.31 9.19 0.18
CA SER A 54 -1.42 7.75 -0.06
C SER A 54 -0.57 6.87 0.83
N SER A 55 -0.99 5.61 0.94
CA SER A 55 -0.24 4.50 1.54
C SER A 55 -0.72 3.18 0.94
N HIS A 56 -0.02 2.07 1.20
CA HIS A 56 -0.56 0.73 0.92
C HIS A 56 -1.29 0.18 2.15
N HIS A 57 -2.19 -0.79 1.96
CA HIS A 57 -2.95 -1.41 3.06
C HIS A 57 -2.72 -2.91 3.22
N ASP A 58 -2.07 -3.58 2.26
CA ASP A 58 -1.73 -5.00 2.37
C ASP A 58 -0.52 -5.24 3.27
N SER A 59 -0.56 -6.33 4.06
CA SER A 59 0.52 -6.75 4.96
C SER A 59 0.80 -8.25 4.85
N ALA A 60 2.05 -8.66 5.08
CA ALA A 60 2.44 -10.06 5.13
C ALA A 60 1.97 -10.75 6.43
N PHE A 61 1.80 -9.97 7.51
CA PHE A 61 1.41 -10.46 8.83
C PHE A 61 0.35 -9.53 9.45
N LYS A 62 0.55 -9.10 10.71
CA LYS A 62 -0.37 -8.18 11.40
C LYS A 62 -0.19 -6.72 11.01
N GLY A 63 0.94 -6.35 10.41
CA GLY A 63 1.13 -5.07 9.75
C GLY A 63 1.02 -3.81 10.58
N ALA A 64 1.18 -3.88 11.90
CA ALA A 64 0.90 -2.72 12.76
C ALA A 64 1.78 -1.50 12.48
N SER A 65 3.04 -1.71 12.04
CA SER A 65 4.01 -0.62 11.83
C SER A 65 3.97 -0.09 10.41
N GLU A 66 4.52 -0.82 9.42
CA GLU A 66 4.63 -0.36 8.03
C GLU A 66 3.26 -0.01 7.44
N ASP A 67 2.34 -0.98 7.44
CA ASP A 67 1.06 -0.87 6.75
C ASP A 67 0.07 -0.03 7.58
N GLY A 68 -0.13 -0.43 8.84
CA GLY A 68 -1.14 0.14 9.73
C GLY A 68 -0.89 1.60 10.09
N THR A 69 0.36 2.01 10.32
CA THR A 69 0.65 3.44 10.57
C THR A 69 0.43 4.27 9.31
N GLY A 70 0.78 3.75 8.14
CA GLY A 70 0.52 4.38 6.85
C GLY A 70 -0.97 4.63 6.63
N VAL A 71 -1.80 3.61 6.79
CA VAL A 71 -3.26 3.71 6.73
C VAL A 71 -3.79 4.72 7.75
N ALA A 72 -3.31 4.65 9.00
CA ALA A 72 -3.75 5.56 10.06
C ALA A 72 -3.42 7.03 9.74
N MET A 73 -2.24 7.31 9.17
CA MET A 73 -1.85 8.66 8.75
C MET A 73 -2.75 9.19 7.63
N VAL A 74 -3.04 8.37 6.60
CA VAL A 74 -3.95 8.76 5.51
C VAL A 74 -5.34 9.08 6.04
N LEU A 75 -5.90 8.22 6.90
CA LEU A 75 -7.22 8.43 7.50
C LEU A 75 -7.26 9.63 8.46
N ALA A 76 -6.19 9.88 9.21
CA ALA A 76 -6.07 11.05 10.06
C ALA A 76 -6.11 12.35 9.24
N GLN A 77 -5.38 12.38 8.13
CA GLN A 77 -5.40 13.53 7.20
C GLN A 77 -6.79 13.71 6.57
N LEU A 78 -7.44 12.64 6.10
CA LEU A 78 -8.80 12.69 5.58
C LEU A 78 -9.77 13.29 6.61
N ARG A 79 -9.71 12.82 7.86
CA ARG A 79 -10.56 13.32 8.95
C ARG A 79 -10.29 14.79 9.31
N ALA A 80 -9.04 15.24 9.20
CA ALA A 80 -8.67 16.62 9.47
C ALA A 80 -9.17 17.55 8.35
N TRP A 81 -8.91 17.19 7.10
CA TRP A 81 -9.22 18.04 5.93
C TRP A 81 -10.71 18.06 5.57
N SER A 82 -11.45 16.98 5.81
CA SER A 82 -12.91 16.93 5.58
C SER A 82 -13.69 17.96 6.39
N LYS A 83 -13.13 18.43 7.52
CA LYS A 83 -13.72 19.48 8.35
C LYS A 83 -13.42 20.89 7.88
N ILE A 84 -12.54 21.04 6.88
CA ILE A 84 -12.17 22.34 6.33
C ILE A 84 -13.10 22.64 5.15
N PRO A 85 -13.82 23.78 5.16
CA PRO A 85 -14.78 24.10 4.10
C PRO A 85 -14.06 24.30 2.75
N ILE A 86 -14.78 24.14 1.64
CA ILE A 86 -14.18 24.12 0.28
C ILE A 86 -13.48 25.43 -0.06
N GLU A 87 -13.97 26.57 0.44
CA GLU A 87 -13.40 27.91 0.24
C GLU A 87 -12.01 28.06 0.87
N LYS A 88 -11.69 27.20 1.85
CA LYS A 88 -10.40 27.19 2.56
C LYS A 88 -9.48 26.04 2.11
N ARG A 89 -9.85 25.31 1.06
CA ARG A 89 -9.03 24.23 0.48
C ARG A 89 -8.46 24.68 -0.87
N PRO A 90 -7.21 25.17 -0.95
CA PRO A 90 -6.63 25.67 -2.20
C PRO A 90 -6.49 24.60 -3.29
N LYS A 91 -6.37 23.34 -2.89
CA LYS A 91 -6.21 22.17 -3.77
C LYS A 91 -7.23 21.11 -3.41
N SER A 92 -7.67 20.35 -4.40
CA SER A 92 -8.41 19.09 -4.17
C SER A 92 -7.45 18.04 -3.60
N LEU A 93 -7.94 17.17 -2.72
CA LEU A 93 -7.12 16.12 -2.11
C LEU A 93 -7.61 14.75 -2.57
N LEU A 94 -6.72 13.94 -3.10
CA LEU A 94 -6.97 12.54 -3.43
C LEU A 94 -6.40 11.66 -2.32
N PHE A 95 -7.26 10.91 -1.62
CA PHE A 95 -6.83 9.92 -0.65
C PHE A 95 -6.81 8.54 -1.32
N LEU A 96 -5.70 7.82 -1.20
CA LEU A 96 -5.51 6.53 -1.85
C LEU A 96 -4.87 5.51 -0.90
N LEU A 97 -5.51 4.35 -0.76
CA LEU A 97 -4.96 3.17 -0.11
C LEU A 97 -4.80 2.07 -1.17
N THR A 98 -3.57 1.75 -1.54
CA THR A 98 -3.27 0.75 -2.57
C THR A 98 -3.17 -0.66 -1.98
N ALA A 99 -3.50 -1.65 -2.78
CA ALA A 99 -3.22 -3.05 -2.48
C ALA A 99 -2.01 -3.57 -3.26
N GLY A 100 -1.46 -4.70 -2.83
CA GLY A 100 -0.46 -5.44 -3.59
C GLY A 100 0.94 -4.79 -3.57
N HIS A 101 1.27 -4.00 -2.55
CA HIS A 101 2.62 -3.49 -2.32
C HIS A 101 3.64 -4.64 -2.25
N LEU A 102 3.29 -5.71 -1.53
CA LEU A 102 4.14 -6.89 -1.37
C LEU A 102 4.24 -7.75 -2.64
N TYR A 103 3.45 -7.43 -3.65
CA TYR A 103 3.41 -8.11 -4.95
C TYR A 103 3.94 -7.19 -6.06
N GLY A 104 4.97 -6.40 -5.72
CA GLY A 104 5.66 -5.51 -6.67
C GLY A 104 4.95 -4.16 -6.88
N GLY A 105 4.05 -3.76 -5.98
CA GLY A 105 3.34 -2.48 -6.10
C GLY A 105 2.23 -2.46 -7.14
N ILE A 106 1.71 -3.63 -7.54
CA ILE A 106 0.75 -3.78 -8.64
C ILE A 106 -0.49 -2.87 -8.51
N GLY A 107 -0.99 -2.63 -7.29
CA GLY A 107 -2.13 -1.75 -7.10
C GLY A 107 -1.80 -0.29 -7.38
N ALA A 108 -0.63 0.19 -6.97
CA ALA A 108 -0.19 1.55 -7.26
C ALA A 108 0.05 1.74 -8.77
N GLU A 109 0.70 0.78 -9.41
CA GLU A 109 0.92 0.77 -10.86
C GLU A 109 -0.41 0.78 -11.63
N THR A 110 -1.33 -0.13 -11.26
CA THR A 110 -2.66 -0.19 -11.89
C THR A 110 -3.43 1.11 -11.70
N PHE A 111 -3.35 1.73 -10.52
CA PHE A 111 -3.99 3.02 -10.27
C PHE A 111 -3.42 4.12 -11.19
N ALA A 112 -2.09 4.19 -11.31
CA ALA A 112 -1.42 5.19 -12.15
C ALA A 112 -1.77 5.05 -13.64
N LEU A 113 -1.87 3.81 -14.14
CA LEU A 113 -2.12 3.54 -15.55
C LEU A 113 -3.60 3.66 -15.94
N VAL A 114 -4.50 3.19 -15.08
CA VAL A 114 -5.93 3.03 -15.42
C VAL A 114 -6.79 4.10 -14.76
N GLN A 115 -6.52 4.44 -13.51
CA GLN A 115 -7.44 5.26 -12.71
C GLN A 115 -7.12 6.76 -12.81
N VAL A 116 -5.86 7.14 -12.93
CA VAL A 116 -5.47 8.55 -13.12
C VAL A 116 -6.08 9.12 -14.41
N SER A 117 -6.05 8.34 -15.49
CA SER A 117 -6.69 8.73 -16.74
C SER A 117 -8.19 8.91 -16.57
N LEU A 118 -8.88 8.02 -15.85
CA LEU A 118 -10.30 8.18 -15.50
C LEU A 118 -10.56 9.47 -14.71
N ILE A 119 -9.76 9.74 -13.67
CA ILE A 119 -9.93 10.93 -12.81
C ILE A 119 -9.81 12.23 -13.60
N HIS A 120 -8.90 12.31 -14.57
CA HIS A 120 -8.78 13.50 -15.44
C HIS A 120 -10.03 13.77 -16.31
N HIS A 121 -10.92 12.79 -16.48
CA HIS A 121 -12.15 12.92 -17.26
C HIS A 121 -13.41 13.00 -16.39
N MET A 122 -13.30 12.91 -15.06
CA MET A 122 -14.45 13.03 -14.15
C MET A 122 -14.85 14.50 -14.01
N ALA A 123 -16.15 14.77 -14.07
CA ALA A 123 -16.66 16.09 -13.73
C ALA A 123 -16.65 16.26 -12.19
N PRO A 124 -16.59 17.50 -11.66
CA PRO A 124 -16.62 17.75 -10.21
C PRO A 124 -17.82 17.15 -9.46
N ASN A 125 -18.90 16.83 -10.17
CA ASN A 125 -20.12 16.22 -9.62
C ASN A 125 -20.06 14.68 -9.56
N ASP A 126 -19.05 14.06 -10.18
CA ASP A 126 -18.87 12.60 -10.20
C ASP A 126 -18.05 12.12 -8.99
N TYR A 127 -17.57 13.03 -8.15
CA TYR A 127 -16.83 12.69 -6.95
C TYR A 127 -17.74 12.08 -5.89
N LEU A 128 -17.35 10.93 -5.35
CA LEU A 128 -17.91 10.39 -4.12
C LEU A 128 -17.59 11.35 -2.98
N TYR A 129 -18.57 12.14 -2.57
CA TYR A 129 -18.47 12.98 -1.40
C TYR A 129 -18.40 12.11 -0.15
N LEU A 130 -17.22 12.05 0.47
CA LEU A 130 -16.97 11.45 1.78
C LEU A 130 -17.37 12.41 2.91
#